data_AF-A0A0G0W5I8-F1
#
_entry.id   AF-A0A0G0W5I8-F1
#
_cell.length_a   1.000
_cell.length_b   1.000
_cell.length_c   1.000
_cell.angle_alpha   90.00
_cell.angle_beta   90.00
_cell.angle_gamma   90.00
#
_symmetry.space_group_name_H-M   'P 1'
#
loop_
_entity.id
_entity.type
_entity.pdbx_description
1 polymer ?
#
loop_
_entity_poly.entity_id
_entity_poly.type
_entity_poly.pdbx_seq_one_letter_code
_entity_poly.pdbx_strand_id
1 'polypeptide(L)'
;MKQLKIDSVRKYFSSSPIILLLVLLLLSSIGALFYFFTPASRIQSNPLLKVGNETLYTEDAHYKKTKIPTLSDEKVRDMIIQESIILQSGEKRGYVVLDSSVFDHTFKDMTRREALLDEVKKKYEASREETVSGTVVTVWFSHPGVASTEYAQRKTKAYDIIKPYYDAVANHTVSLEEVTEKLRTNTELAVLDPAYETNTSFTFRDKPITVQIVSDTEFDQQLKELPLQTLSDLSIGRLALGNGTMVEAVYMFGLLTDRKQIKPMAFEDWIASDQSSYPVELYINSI
;
A
#
# COMPACT_ATOMS: atom_id res chain seq x y z
N MET A 1 12.84 97.60 11.30
CA MET A 1 12.07 96.41 11.73
C MET A 1 10.93 96.18 10.74
N LYS A 2 11.01 95.13 9.89
CA LYS A 2 9.94 94.75 8.95
C LYS A 2 9.16 93.58 9.53
N GLN A 3 7.87 93.76 9.79
CA GLN A 3 6.93 92.68 10.08
C GLN A 3 6.64 91.91 8.78
N LEU A 4 6.83 90.58 8.80
CA LEU A 4 6.35 89.68 7.75
C LEU A 4 4.84 89.47 7.91
N LYS A 5 4.07 89.82 6.89
CA LYS A 5 2.64 89.55 6.78
C LYS A 5 2.40 88.06 6.48
N ILE A 6 1.69 87.41 7.38
CA ILE A 6 1.12 86.07 7.25
C ILE A 6 -0.15 86.19 6.41
N ASP A 7 -0.03 86.29 5.08
CA ASP A 7 -1.21 86.32 4.19
C ASP A 7 -1.09 85.40 2.95
N SER A 8 0.01 84.67 2.79
CA SER A 8 0.27 83.89 1.57
C SER A 8 -0.09 82.39 1.64
N VAL A 9 -0.47 81.84 2.81
CA VAL A 9 -0.75 80.39 2.92
C VAL A 9 -2.24 80.05 2.69
N ARG A 10 -3.17 81.00 2.86
CA ARG A 10 -4.61 80.72 2.77
C ARG A 10 -5.16 80.64 1.34
N LYS A 11 -4.39 81.02 0.33
CA LYS A 11 -4.85 81.09 -1.08
C LYS A 11 -4.60 79.82 -1.90
N TYR A 12 -3.90 78.83 -1.35
CA TYR A 12 -3.64 77.55 -2.04
C TYR A 12 -4.62 76.42 -1.70
N PHE A 13 -5.51 76.64 -0.73
CA PHE A 13 -6.47 75.61 -0.29
C PHE A 13 -7.94 75.96 -0.58
N SER A 14 -8.22 76.88 -1.51
CA SER A 14 -9.57 77.04 -2.04
C SER A 14 -9.72 76.29 -3.36
N SER A 15 -10.36 75.12 -3.26
CA SER A 15 -11.23 74.54 -4.29
C SER A 15 -10.62 74.28 -5.66
N SER A 16 -9.75 73.26 -5.77
CA SER A 16 -9.58 72.54 -7.02
C SER A 16 -9.97 71.08 -6.79
N PRO A 17 -11.14 70.60 -7.27
CA PRO A 17 -11.57 69.22 -7.08
C PRO A 17 -10.55 68.21 -7.63
N ILE A 18 -9.69 68.66 -8.56
CA ILE A 18 -8.58 67.92 -9.14
C ILE A 18 -7.52 67.54 -8.10
N ILE A 19 -7.17 68.44 -7.17
CA ILE A 19 -6.16 68.17 -6.14
C ILE A 19 -6.70 67.14 -5.13
N LEU A 20 -7.99 67.26 -4.76
CA LEU A 20 -8.64 66.29 -3.88
C LEU A 20 -8.72 64.90 -4.53
N LEU A 21 -9.01 64.85 -5.83
CA LEU A 21 -9.08 63.61 -6.62
C LEU A 21 -7.70 62.95 -6.77
N LEU A 22 -6.64 63.75 -6.97
CA LEU A 22 -5.27 63.25 -7.01
C LEU A 22 -4.81 62.71 -5.66
N VAL A 23 -5.17 63.36 -4.55
CA VAL A 23 -4.87 62.85 -3.20
C VAL A 23 -5.65 61.56 -2.92
N LEU A 24 -6.90 61.46 -3.34
CA LEU A 24 -7.70 60.22 -3.20
C LEU A 24 -7.15 59.08 -4.07
N LEU A 25 -6.69 59.36 -5.29
CA LEU A 25 -6.03 58.37 -6.16
C LEU A 25 -4.66 57.94 -5.60
N LEU A 26 -3.92 58.86 -4.97
CA LEU A 26 -2.66 58.53 -4.31
C LEU A 26 -2.91 57.66 -3.07
N LEU A 27 -3.92 57.99 -2.27
CA LEU A 27 -4.31 57.21 -1.09
C LEU A 27 -4.88 55.84 -1.47
N SER A 28 -5.66 55.75 -2.57
CA SER A 28 -6.19 54.46 -3.05
C SER A 28 -5.10 53.58 -3.67
N SER A 29 -4.12 54.16 -4.36
CA SER A 29 -2.97 53.43 -4.89
C SER A 29 -2.01 52.98 -3.78
N ILE A 30 -1.80 53.78 -2.72
CA ILE A 30 -1.06 53.36 -1.53
C ILE A 30 -1.82 52.26 -0.77
N GLY A 31 -3.14 52.38 -0.61
CA GLY A 31 -3.97 51.35 0.03
C GLY A 31 -4.00 50.03 -0.77
N ALA A 32 -4.07 50.11 -2.10
CA ALA A 32 -3.96 48.95 -2.98
C ALA A 32 -2.55 48.34 -2.91
N LEU A 33 -1.49 49.15 -2.86
CA LEU A 33 -0.13 48.67 -2.63
C LEU A 33 -0.04 47.93 -1.29
N PHE A 34 -0.60 48.47 -0.21
CA PHE A 34 -0.60 47.78 1.09
C PHE A 34 -1.42 46.48 1.07
N TYR A 35 -2.51 46.39 0.30
CA TYR A 35 -3.27 45.14 0.14
C TYR A 35 -2.53 44.07 -0.69
N PHE A 36 -1.75 44.49 -1.70
CA PHE A 36 -0.93 43.59 -2.51
C PHE A 36 0.44 43.25 -1.87
N PHE A 37 0.94 44.09 -0.95
CA PHE A 37 2.25 43.94 -0.28
C PHE A 37 2.17 43.66 1.22
N THR A 38 0.99 43.51 1.83
CA THR A 38 0.93 42.74 3.08
C THR A 38 1.41 41.34 2.73
N PRO A 39 2.56 40.86 3.24
CA PRO A 39 2.82 39.45 3.18
C PRO A 39 1.62 38.83 3.90
N ALA A 40 0.78 38.08 3.16
CA ALA A 40 -0.04 37.06 3.80
C ALA A 40 0.91 36.39 4.77
N SER A 41 0.63 36.48 6.07
CA SER A 41 1.46 35.94 7.14
C SER A 41 1.85 34.56 6.68
N ARG A 42 3.07 34.38 6.14
CA ARG A 42 3.47 33.09 5.59
C ARG A 42 3.51 32.22 6.82
N ILE A 43 2.49 31.38 7.00
CA ILE A 43 2.53 30.34 8.00
C ILE A 43 3.87 29.67 7.75
N GLN A 44 4.75 29.73 8.74
CA GLN A 44 6.08 29.17 8.60
C GLN A 44 5.86 27.67 8.37
N SER A 45 6.06 27.24 7.12
CA SER A 45 5.73 25.87 6.71
C SER A 45 6.81 24.95 7.24
N ASN A 46 6.57 24.42 8.44
CA ASN A 46 7.48 23.54 9.14
C ASN A 46 7.12 22.07 8.84
N PRO A 47 8.11 21.18 8.72
CA PRO A 47 7.85 19.75 8.67
C PRO A 47 7.09 19.29 9.92
N LEU A 48 5.98 18.57 9.74
CA LEU A 48 5.18 17.99 10.82
C LEU A 48 5.58 16.53 11.07
N LEU A 49 5.60 15.75 10.00
CA LEU A 49 5.89 14.33 10.04
C LEU A 49 6.30 13.82 8.65
N LYS A 50 6.85 12.61 8.61
CA LYS A 50 7.16 11.89 7.37
C LYS A 50 6.32 10.63 7.26
N VAL A 51 5.75 10.36 6.09
CA VAL A 51 4.99 9.14 5.77
C VAL A 51 5.66 8.44 4.61
N GLY A 52 6.32 7.30 4.84
CA GLY A 52 7.09 6.63 3.80
C GLY A 52 8.13 7.58 3.19
N ASN A 53 7.92 7.98 1.93
CA ASN A 53 8.79 8.89 1.20
C ASN A 53 8.34 10.38 1.23
N GLU A 54 7.17 10.72 1.78
CA GLU A 54 6.65 12.09 1.81
C GLU A 54 6.96 12.81 3.11
N THR A 55 7.42 14.06 3.02
CA THR A 55 7.36 15.00 4.15
C THR A 55 6.04 15.78 4.13
N LEU A 56 5.26 15.70 5.21
CA LEU A 56 4.08 16.53 5.43
C LEU A 56 4.45 17.75 6.25
N TYR A 57 3.96 18.91 5.83
CA TYR A 57 4.24 20.22 6.41
C TYR A 57 2.99 20.81 7.06
N THR A 58 3.15 21.85 7.87
CA THR A 58 2.03 22.57 8.50
C THR A 58 1.02 23.10 7.49
N GLU A 59 1.47 23.41 6.27
CA GLU A 59 0.60 23.88 5.18
C GLU A 59 -0.39 22.81 4.71
N ASP A 60 0.00 21.53 4.72
CA ASP A 60 -0.90 20.41 4.39
C ASP A 60 -2.10 20.38 5.36
N ALA A 61 -1.82 20.49 6.66
CA ALA A 61 -2.86 20.54 7.70
C ALA A 61 -3.70 21.82 7.62
N HIS A 62 -3.06 22.97 7.38
CA HIS A 62 -3.75 24.26 7.25
C HIS A 62 -4.74 24.28 6.09
N TYR A 63 -4.34 23.73 4.93
CA TYR A 63 -5.21 23.59 3.78
C TYR A 63 -6.48 22.79 4.10
N LYS A 64 -6.33 21.64 4.80
CA LYS A 64 -7.47 20.81 5.21
C LYS A 64 -8.37 21.52 6.21
N LYS A 65 -7.80 22.22 7.19
CA LYS A 65 -8.55 23.04 8.16
C LYS A 65 -9.33 24.16 7.49
N THR A 66 -8.79 24.78 6.44
CA THR A 66 -9.50 25.82 5.69
C THR A 66 -10.72 25.27 4.97
N LYS A 67 -10.65 24.04 4.43
CA LYS A 67 -11.77 23.38 3.78
C LYS A 67 -12.79 22.79 4.75
N ILE A 68 -12.33 22.24 5.87
CA ILE A 68 -13.17 21.56 6.86
C ILE A 68 -12.81 22.07 8.27
N PRO A 69 -13.25 23.29 8.65
CA PRO A 69 -12.81 23.95 9.90
C PRO A 69 -13.21 23.22 11.19
N THR A 70 -14.19 22.31 11.11
CA THR A 70 -14.75 21.61 12.26
C THR A 70 -13.96 20.37 12.70
N LEU A 71 -12.99 19.91 11.91
CA LEU A 71 -12.18 18.75 12.26
C LEU A 71 -11.19 19.07 13.39
N SER A 72 -10.94 18.10 14.28
CA SER A 72 -9.83 18.17 15.24
C SER A 72 -8.49 18.07 14.51
N ASP A 73 -7.42 18.56 15.14
CA ASP A 73 -6.06 18.49 14.56
C ASP A 73 -5.61 17.04 14.36
N GLU A 74 -6.00 16.15 15.27
CA GLU A 74 -5.81 14.70 15.14
C GLU A 74 -6.48 14.14 13.88
N LYS A 75 -7.75 14.46 13.62
CA LYS A 75 -8.43 13.99 12.42
C LYS A 75 -7.82 14.56 11.14
N VAL A 76 -7.40 15.82 11.16
CA VAL A 76 -6.70 16.43 10.02
C VAL A 76 -5.37 15.72 9.76
N ARG A 77 -4.60 15.43 10.81
CA ARG A 77 -3.35 14.67 10.72
C ARG A 77 -3.58 13.29 10.13
N ASP A 78 -4.58 12.55 10.62
CA ASP A 78 -4.89 11.21 10.12
C ASP A 78 -5.30 11.25 8.65
N MET A 79 -6.07 12.26 8.23
CA MET A 79 -6.44 12.45 6.83
C MET A 79 -5.22 12.70 5.93
N ILE A 80 -4.32 13.62 6.30
CA ILE A 80 -3.15 13.91 5.45
C ILE A 80 -2.18 12.72 5.40
N ILE A 81 -2.11 11.90 6.46
CA ILE A 81 -1.36 10.64 6.46
C ILE A 81 -2.00 9.65 5.47
N GLN A 82 -3.32 9.45 5.55
CA GLN A 82 -4.02 8.54 4.63
C GLN A 82 -3.88 8.98 3.17
N GLU A 83 -4.01 10.28 2.89
CA GLU A 83 -3.82 10.83 1.54
C GLU A 83 -2.40 10.56 1.01
N SER A 84 -1.38 10.71 1.86
CA SER A 84 -0.01 10.36 1.50
C SER A 84 0.14 8.88 1.13
N ILE A 85 -0.45 7.99 1.93
CA ILE A 85 -0.44 6.54 1.69
C ILE A 85 -1.15 6.21 0.36
N ILE A 86 -2.33 6.79 0.12
CA ILE A 86 -3.09 6.59 -1.12
C ILE A 86 -2.24 6.95 -2.35
N LEU A 87 -1.57 8.11 -2.32
CA LEU A 87 -0.76 8.55 -3.46
C LEU A 87 0.44 7.62 -3.69
N GLN A 88 1.19 7.27 -2.64
CA GLN A 88 2.34 6.37 -2.76
C GLN A 88 1.93 4.97 -3.24
N SER A 89 0.83 4.42 -2.72
CA SER A 89 0.26 3.16 -3.18
C SER A 89 -0.26 3.24 -4.62
N GLY A 90 -0.84 4.38 -5.00
CA GLY A 90 -1.25 4.66 -6.37
C GLY A 90 -0.07 4.70 -7.35
N GLU A 91 1.04 5.35 -6.97
CA GLU A 91 2.26 5.40 -7.77
C GLU A 91 2.90 4.01 -7.91
N LYS A 92 2.99 3.25 -6.81
CA LYS A 92 3.51 1.87 -6.82
C LYS A 92 2.74 0.96 -7.77
N ARG A 93 1.44 1.19 -7.94
CA ARG A 93 0.57 0.46 -8.89
C ARG A 93 0.54 1.08 -10.30
N GLY A 94 1.28 2.16 -10.54
CA GLY A 94 1.32 2.86 -11.81
C GLY A 94 0.02 3.62 -12.15
N TYR A 95 -0.82 3.91 -11.16
CA TYR A 95 -2.06 4.66 -11.36
C TYR A 95 -1.80 6.14 -11.55
N VAL A 96 -0.80 6.70 -10.88
CA VAL A 96 -0.41 8.11 -10.98
C VAL A 96 1.12 8.22 -10.99
N VAL A 97 1.62 9.40 -11.32
CA VAL A 97 3.04 9.76 -11.17
C VAL A 97 3.12 10.94 -10.22
N LEU A 98 3.96 10.84 -9.20
CA LEU A 98 4.12 11.87 -8.19
C LEU A 98 5.38 12.69 -8.47
N ASP A 99 5.20 13.97 -8.76
CA ASP A 99 6.32 14.91 -8.80
C ASP A 99 6.39 15.71 -7.50
N SER A 100 7.53 16.36 -7.26
CA SER A 100 7.78 17.09 -6.01
C SER A 100 6.72 18.15 -5.73
N SER A 101 6.13 18.78 -6.76
CA SER A 101 5.15 19.86 -6.58
C SER A 101 3.86 19.40 -5.94
N VAL A 102 3.50 18.12 -6.03
CA VAL A 102 2.28 17.55 -5.42
C VAL A 102 2.57 16.65 -4.22
N PHE A 103 3.83 16.21 -4.07
CA PHE A 103 4.19 15.11 -3.16
C PHE A 103 5.24 15.46 -2.11
N ASP A 104 6.33 16.14 -2.42
CA ASP A 104 7.39 16.41 -1.44
C ASP A 104 7.97 17.81 -1.65
N HIS A 105 7.15 18.81 -1.30
CA HIS A 105 7.50 20.21 -1.34
C HIS A 105 6.79 20.98 -0.23
N THR A 106 7.43 22.03 0.29
CA THR A 106 6.92 22.86 1.40
C THR A 106 5.59 23.56 1.09
N PHE A 107 5.33 23.78 -0.20
CA PHE A 107 4.08 24.34 -0.73
C PHE A 107 3.60 23.46 -1.87
N LYS A 108 2.78 22.45 -1.56
CA LYS A 108 2.27 21.52 -2.57
C LYS A 108 1.11 22.14 -3.35
N ASP A 109 0.97 21.79 -4.62
CA ASP A 109 -0.24 22.04 -5.39
C ASP A 109 -1.35 21.12 -4.89
N MET A 110 -2.10 21.61 -3.89
CA MET A 110 -3.14 20.83 -3.22
C MET A 110 -4.33 20.52 -4.15
N THR A 111 -4.62 21.39 -5.11
CA THR A 111 -5.69 21.14 -6.09
C THR A 111 -5.32 19.98 -7.00
N ARG A 112 -4.07 19.96 -7.50
CA ARG A 112 -3.59 18.84 -8.30
C ARG A 112 -3.44 17.56 -7.46
N ARG A 113 -2.99 17.69 -6.21
CA ARG A 113 -2.91 16.56 -5.27
C ARG A 113 -4.26 15.88 -5.06
N GLU A 114 -5.32 16.64 -4.85
CA GLU A 114 -6.69 16.10 -4.71
C GLU A 114 -7.19 15.42 -5.98
N ALA A 115 -6.92 15.98 -7.16
CA ALA A 115 -7.26 15.34 -8.41
C ALA A 115 -6.55 13.98 -8.58
N LEU A 116 -5.29 13.87 -8.12
CA LEU A 116 -4.54 12.60 -8.14
C LEU A 116 -5.11 11.58 -7.14
N LEU A 117 -5.56 12.02 -5.95
CA LEU A 117 -6.23 11.15 -4.98
C LEU A 117 -7.50 10.51 -5.58
N ASP A 118 -8.34 11.34 -6.22
CA ASP A 118 -9.55 10.87 -6.90
C ASP A 118 -9.22 9.94 -8.07
N GLU A 119 -8.16 10.23 -8.82
CA GLU A 119 -7.68 9.39 -9.92
C GLU A 119 -7.21 8.02 -9.42
N VAL A 120 -6.45 7.97 -8.33
CA VAL A 120 -6.01 6.70 -7.70
C VAL A 120 -7.23 5.88 -7.30
N LYS A 121 -8.21 6.48 -6.61
CA LYS A 121 -9.44 5.78 -6.20
C LYS A 121 -10.19 5.24 -7.41
N LYS A 122 -10.44 6.07 -8.42
CA LYS A 122 -11.15 5.67 -9.63
C LYS A 122 -10.42 4.56 -10.38
N LYS A 123 -9.09 4.64 -10.54
CA LYS A 123 -8.29 3.61 -11.21
C LYS A 123 -8.27 2.32 -10.41
N TYR A 124 -8.15 2.39 -9.10
CA TYR A 124 -8.25 1.23 -8.23
C TYR A 124 -9.62 0.55 -8.34
N GLU A 125 -10.72 1.27 -8.18
CA GLU A 125 -12.08 0.70 -8.25
C GLU A 125 -12.43 0.15 -9.64
N ALA A 126 -11.87 0.75 -10.70
CA ALA A 126 -11.98 0.25 -12.06
C ALA A 126 -11.06 -0.94 -12.35
N SER A 127 -10.01 -1.15 -11.55
CA SER A 127 -9.05 -2.22 -11.75
C SER A 127 -9.70 -3.60 -11.59
N ARG A 128 -8.95 -4.61 -12.01
CA ARG A 128 -9.29 -6.00 -11.80
C ARG A 128 -8.11 -6.68 -11.13
N GLU A 129 -8.43 -7.49 -10.15
CA GLU A 129 -7.45 -8.30 -9.45
C GLU A 129 -7.57 -9.72 -9.96
N GLU A 130 -6.43 -10.27 -10.35
CA GLU A 130 -6.35 -11.64 -10.80
C GLU A 130 -6.32 -12.56 -9.58
N THR A 131 -7.25 -13.51 -9.56
CA THR A 131 -7.31 -14.55 -8.54
C THR A 131 -7.17 -15.93 -9.15
N VAL A 132 -6.58 -16.83 -8.35
CA VAL A 132 -6.38 -18.23 -8.68
C VAL A 132 -7.05 -19.13 -7.65
N SER A 133 -7.54 -20.27 -8.13
CA SER A 133 -8.01 -21.38 -7.28
C SER A 133 -7.31 -22.67 -7.67
N GLY A 134 -7.19 -23.58 -6.71
CA GLY A 134 -6.49 -24.82 -6.95
C GLY A 134 -6.37 -25.66 -5.68
N THR A 135 -5.64 -26.75 -5.82
CA THR A 135 -5.33 -27.66 -4.71
C THR A 135 -3.85 -27.97 -4.73
N VAL A 136 -3.23 -27.97 -3.56
CA VAL A 136 -1.86 -28.45 -3.34
C VAL A 136 -1.95 -29.74 -2.56
N VAL A 137 -1.21 -30.76 -3.00
CA VAL A 137 -1.02 -32.04 -2.33
C VAL A 137 0.32 -32.00 -1.63
N THR A 138 0.38 -32.53 -0.42
CA THR A 138 1.54 -32.47 0.47
C THR A 138 1.81 -33.82 1.14
N VAL A 139 3.07 -34.18 1.30
CA VAL A 139 3.50 -35.27 2.18
C VAL A 139 4.67 -34.77 3.02
N TRP A 140 4.40 -34.56 4.31
CA TRP A 140 5.38 -34.08 5.28
C TRP A 140 6.34 -35.18 5.69
N PHE A 141 7.60 -34.84 5.95
CA PHE A 141 8.62 -35.75 6.46
C PHE A 141 9.47 -35.14 7.57
N SER A 142 9.42 -33.82 7.77
CA SER A 142 10.12 -33.13 8.85
C SER A 142 9.14 -32.39 9.75
N HIS A 143 9.31 -32.56 11.06
CA HIS A 143 8.59 -31.84 12.11
C HIS A 143 9.57 -31.48 13.25
N PRO A 144 9.31 -30.40 14.01
CA PRO A 144 10.07 -30.11 15.22
C PRO A 144 10.07 -31.32 16.16
N GLY A 145 11.27 -31.79 16.56
CA GLY A 145 11.44 -32.94 17.45
C GLY A 145 11.83 -34.27 16.78
N VAL A 146 11.89 -34.34 15.44
CA VAL A 146 12.41 -35.51 14.72
C VAL A 146 13.94 -35.54 14.81
N ALA A 147 14.51 -36.69 15.19
CA ALA A 147 15.96 -36.87 15.24
C ALA A 147 16.58 -36.78 13.84
N SER A 148 17.72 -36.09 13.72
CA SER A 148 18.42 -35.89 12.44
C SER A 148 18.83 -37.21 11.77
N THR A 149 19.05 -38.27 12.54
CA THR A 149 19.39 -39.61 12.04
C THR A 149 18.26 -40.29 11.27
N GLU A 150 17.01 -39.92 11.52
CA GLU A 150 15.84 -40.46 10.82
C GLU A 150 15.46 -39.64 9.58
N TYR A 151 16.00 -38.42 9.47
CA TYR A 151 15.59 -37.44 8.47
C TYR A 151 15.67 -37.96 7.03
N ALA A 152 16.80 -38.55 6.66
CA ALA A 152 17.01 -39.08 5.30
C ALA A 152 16.02 -40.21 4.97
N GLN A 153 15.77 -41.12 5.92
CA GLN A 153 14.85 -42.24 5.74
C GLN A 153 13.40 -41.74 5.58
N ARG A 154 13.00 -40.76 6.40
CA ARG A 154 11.67 -40.14 6.33
C ARG A 154 11.47 -39.40 5.01
N LYS A 155 12.49 -38.65 4.56
CA LYS A 155 12.48 -37.97 3.26
C LYS A 155 12.34 -38.97 2.11
N THR A 156 13.07 -40.09 2.13
CA THR A 156 12.89 -41.15 1.12
C THR A 156 11.49 -41.75 1.17
N LYS A 157 11.00 -42.13 2.35
CA LYS A 157 9.66 -42.71 2.50
C LYS A 157 8.55 -41.77 2.01
N ALA A 158 8.65 -40.47 2.31
CA ALA A 158 7.68 -39.48 1.82
C ALA A 158 7.69 -39.38 0.29
N TYR A 159 8.87 -39.40 -0.33
CA TYR A 159 9.01 -39.40 -1.77
C TYR A 159 8.38 -40.65 -2.39
N ASP A 160 8.72 -41.83 -1.86
CA ASP A 160 8.20 -43.12 -2.35
C ASP A 160 6.67 -43.19 -2.26
N ILE A 161 6.07 -42.53 -1.26
CA ILE A 161 4.62 -42.44 -1.12
C ILE A 161 4.01 -41.45 -2.11
N ILE A 162 4.55 -40.24 -2.25
CA ILE A 162 3.91 -39.18 -3.05
C ILE A 162 4.16 -39.34 -4.56
N LYS A 163 5.32 -39.86 -4.98
CA LYS A 163 5.74 -39.91 -6.37
C LYS A 163 4.78 -40.72 -7.27
N PRO A 164 4.29 -41.91 -6.87
CA PRO A 164 3.33 -42.65 -7.69
C PRO A 164 2.01 -41.89 -7.91
N TYR A 165 1.55 -41.14 -6.91
CA TYR A 165 0.35 -40.33 -7.04
C TYR A 165 0.57 -39.12 -7.96
N TYR A 166 1.71 -38.45 -7.83
CA TYR A 166 2.11 -37.40 -8.75
C TYR A 166 2.11 -37.91 -10.20
N ASP A 167 2.75 -39.05 -10.46
CA ASP A 167 2.82 -39.65 -11.79
C ASP A 167 1.44 -40.04 -12.32
N ALA A 168 0.55 -40.52 -11.47
CA ALA A 168 -0.82 -40.87 -11.87
C ALA A 168 -1.65 -39.64 -12.29
N VAL A 169 -1.52 -38.53 -11.56
CA VAL A 169 -2.20 -37.26 -11.91
C VAL A 169 -1.58 -36.67 -13.17
N ALA A 170 -0.25 -36.66 -13.28
CA ALA A 170 0.47 -36.15 -14.45
C ALA A 170 0.11 -36.92 -15.74
N ASN A 171 -0.15 -38.22 -15.63
CA ASN A 171 -0.57 -39.07 -16.75
C ASN A 171 -2.10 -39.14 -16.92
N HIS A 172 -2.86 -38.32 -16.19
CA HIS A 172 -4.34 -38.29 -16.23
C HIS A 172 -5.02 -39.64 -15.97
N THR A 173 -4.37 -40.55 -15.24
CA THR A 173 -4.95 -41.85 -14.89
C THR A 173 -5.81 -41.79 -13.63
N VAL A 174 -5.59 -40.78 -12.79
CA VAL A 174 -6.31 -40.53 -11.53
C VAL A 174 -6.54 -39.02 -11.38
N SER A 175 -7.67 -38.60 -10.82
CA SER A 175 -7.92 -37.19 -10.52
C SER A 175 -7.17 -36.73 -9.26
N LEU A 176 -6.95 -35.43 -9.13
CA LEU A 176 -6.29 -34.89 -7.93
C LEU A 176 -7.14 -35.17 -6.67
N GLU A 177 -8.46 -35.06 -6.77
CA GLU A 177 -9.39 -35.35 -5.66
C GLU A 177 -9.26 -36.81 -5.19
N GLU A 178 -9.21 -37.76 -6.12
CA GLU A 178 -9.02 -39.17 -5.78
C GLU A 178 -7.66 -39.41 -5.10
N VAL A 179 -6.60 -38.75 -5.56
CA VAL A 179 -5.29 -38.78 -4.88
C VAL A 179 -5.37 -38.23 -3.47
N THR A 180 -6.04 -37.09 -3.26
CA THR A 180 -6.17 -36.50 -1.92
C THR A 180 -6.86 -37.43 -0.94
N GLU A 181 -7.92 -38.13 -1.38
CA GLU A 181 -8.64 -39.09 -0.54
C GLU A 181 -7.80 -40.33 -0.22
N LYS A 182 -7.05 -40.84 -1.22
CA LYS A 182 -6.14 -41.98 -1.02
C LYS A 182 -5.01 -41.65 -0.04
N LEU A 183 -4.44 -40.45 -0.12
CA LEU A 183 -3.42 -40.01 0.83
C LEU A 183 -3.99 -39.81 2.22
N ARG A 184 -5.19 -39.22 2.34
CA ARG A 184 -5.87 -39.03 3.64
C ARG A 184 -6.14 -40.34 4.38
N THR A 185 -6.31 -41.45 3.66
CA THR A 185 -6.58 -42.78 4.23
C THR A 185 -5.34 -43.69 4.26
N ASN A 186 -4.18 -43.20 3.80
CA ASN A 186 -2.94 -43.98 3.78
C ASN A 186 -2.27 -43.99 5.15
N THR A 187 -2.54 -45.03 5.94
CA THR A 187 -2.01 -45.22 7.29
C THR A 187 -0.47 -45.28 7.36
N GLU A 188 0.22 -45.54 6.24
CA GLU A 188 1.69 -45.51 6.21
C GLU A 188 2.26 -44.11 6.47
N LEU A 189 1.46 -43.06 6.24
CA LEU A 189 1.83 -41.67 6.50
C LEU A 189 1.84 -41.32 7.99
N ALA A 190 1.17 -42.09 8.85
CA ALA A 190 1.10 -41.82 10.28
C ALA A 190 2.49 -41.79 10.96
N VAL A 191 3.48 -42.52 10.42
CA VAL A 191 4.87 -42.46 10.91
C VAL A 191 5.57 -41.15 10.53
N LEU A 192 5.16 -40.53 9.42
CA LEU A 192 5.74 -39.30 8.88
C LEU A 192 5.08 -38.05 9.43
N ASP A 193 3.76 -38.09 9.58
CA ASP A 193 2.93 -37.02 10.09
C ASP A 193 1.73 -37.60 10.85
N PRO A 194 1.66 -37.45 12.19
CA PRO A 194 0.50 -37.86 12.97
C PRO A 194 -0.81 -37.19 12.53
N ALA A 195 -0.74 -36.04 11.86
CA ALA A 195 -1.88 -35.29 11.33
C ALA A 195 -2.05 -35.44 9.79
N TYR A 196 -1.51 -36.52 9.21
CA TYR A 196 -1.56 -36.75 7.75
C TYR A 196 -2.97 -36.67 7.14
N GLU A 197 -4.00 -37.07 7.89
CA GLU A 197 -5.39 -37.06 7.41
C GLU A 197 -5.87 -35.64 7.03
N THR A 198 -5.29 -34.60 7.64
CA THR A 198 -5.63 -33.20 7.37
C THR A 198 -4.53 -32.45 6.63
N ASN A 199 -3.29 -32.94 6.67
CA ASN A 199 -2.11 -32.26 6.14
C ASN A 199 -1.67 -32.77 4.76
N THR A 200 -2.43 -33.67 4.14
CA THR A 200 -2.09 -34.28 2.84
C THR A 200 -2.51 -33.43 1.64
N SER A 201 -3.38 -32.45 1.85
CA SER A 201 -3.72 -31.46 0.84
C SER A 201 -4.43 -30.25 1.42
N PHE A 202 -4.46 -29.16 0.66
CA PHE A 202 -5.37 -28.04 0.91
C PHE A 202 -5.85 -27.43 -0.41
N THR A 203 -7.10 -26.99 -0.41
CA THR A 203 -7.70 -26.24 -1.51
C THR A 203 -7.70 -24.75 -1.17
N PHE A 204 -7.34 -23.93 -2.13
CA PHE A 204 -7.46 -22.48 -2.05
C PHE A 204 -8.42 -22.00 -3.15
N ARG A 205 -9.18 -20.95 -2.81
CA ARG A 205 -10.20 -20.39 -3.69
C ARG A 205 -10.03 -18.89 -3.76
N ASP A 206 -10.10 -18.36 -4.98
CA ASP A 206 -10.13 -16.93 -5.29
C ASP A 206 -9.01 -16.16 -4.57
N LYS A 207 -7.82 -16.75 -4.48
CA LYS A 207 -6.67 -16.12 -3.86
C LYS A 207 -6.06 -15.12 -4.84
N PRO A 208 -5.90 -13.85 -4.46
CA PRO A 208 -5.15 -12.91 -5.28
C PRO A 208 -3.75 -13.40 -5.59
N ILE A 209 -3.30 -13.22 -6.82
CA ILE A 209 -1.94 -13.65 -7.23
C ILE A 209 -0.84 -12.96 -6.41
N THR A 210 -1.15 -11.78 -5.85
CA THR A 210 -0.28 -10.98 -4.97
C THR A 210 -0.17 -11.56 -3.55
N VAL A 211 -1.09 -12.42 -3.13
CA VAL A 211 -1.13 -13.00 -1.78
C VAL A 211 -0.45 -14.36 -1.77
N GLN A 212 0.43 -14.60 -0.80
CA GLN A 212 1.08 -15.90 -0.62
C GLN A 212 0.06 -17.00 -0.30
N ILE A 213 0.14 -18.11 -1.03
CA ILE A 213 -0.69 -19.31 -0.89
C ILE A 213 0.08 -20.39 -0.11
N VAL A 214 1.37 -20.56 -0.42
CA VAL A 214 2.27 -21.54 0.21
C VAL A 214 3.44 -20.82 0.87
N SER A 215 3.85 -21.25 2.06
CA SER A 215 4.96 -20.63 2.80
C SER A 215 6.30 -20.71 2.06
N ASP A 216 6.50 -21.74 1.23
CA ASP A 216 7.66 -21.83 0.35
C ASP A 216 7.51 -20.87 -0.83
N THR A 217 8.33 -19.82 -0.87
CA THR A 217 8.20 -18.72 -1.82
C THR A 217 8.48 -19.13 -3.26
N GLU A 218 9.39 -20.09 -3.47
CA GLU A 218 9.77 -20.57 -4.80
C GLU A 218 8.62 -21.39 -5.39
N PHE A 219 8.08 -22.33 -4.60
CA PHE A 219 6.91 -23.10 -5.03
C PHE A 219 5.65 -22.23 -5.17
N ASP A 220 5.42 -21.28 -4.28
CA ASP A 220 4.29 -20.35 -4.35
C ASP A 220 4.30 -19.55 -5.66
N GLN A 221 5.47 -19.05 -6.06
CA GLN A 221 5.64 -18.36 -7.33
C GLN A 221 5.38 -19.30 -8.52
N GLN A 222 6.00 -20.49 -8.52
CA GLN A 222 5.78 -21.49 -9.58
C GLN A 222 4.29 -21.82 -9.72
N LEU A 223 3.60 -22.10 -8.62
CA LEU A 223 2.19 -22.44 -8.58
C LEU A 223 1.32 -21.36 -9.22
N LYS A 224 1.60 -20.07 -8.93
CA LYS A 224 0.84 -18.92 -9.45
C LYS A 224 1.07 -18.65 -10.93
N GLU A 225 2.23 -19.05 -11.46
CA GLU A 225 2.59 -18.89 -12.87
C GLU A 225 2.10 -20.07 -13.74
N LEU A 226 1.57 -21.13 -13.13
CA LEU A 226 1.08 -22.28 -13.89
C LEU A 226 -0.04 -21.90 -14.87
N PRO A 227 -0.03 -22.48 -16.08
CA PRO A 227 -1.21 -22.51 -16.92
C PRO A 227 -2.36 -23.25 -16.23
N LEU A 228 -3.59 -22.88 -16.58
CA LEU A 228 -4.77 -23.56 -16.05
C LEU A 228 -4.74 -25.06 -16.37
N GLN A 229 -5.22 -25.86 -15.42
CA GLN A 229 -5.30 -27.32 -15.52
C GLN A 229 -3.94 -28.00 -15.75
N THR A 230 -2.84 -27.33 -15.40
CA THR A 230 -1.48 -27.87 -15.49
C THR A 230 -0.95 -28.17 -14.10
N LEU A 231 -0.40 -29.38 -13.93
CA LEU A 231 0.23 -29.81 -12.70
C LEU A 231 1.59 -29.12 -12.55
N SER A 232 1.93 -28.67 -11.35
CA SER A 232 3.29 -28.25 -11.02
C SER A 232 4.27 -29.41 -11.09
N ASP A 233 5.56 -29.13 -11.02
CA ASP A 233 6.54 -30.16 -10.71
C ASP A 233 6.38 -30.65 -9.26
N LEU A 234 6.79 -31.89 -9.02
CA LEU A 234 6.95 -32.41 -7.67
C LEU A 234 8.16 -31.74 -7.02
N SER A 235 7.89 -30.90 -6.03
CA SER A 235 8.89 -30.04 -5.39
C SER A 235 9.06 -30.37 -3.92
N ILE A 236 10.19 -29.93 -3.36
CA ILE A 236 10.47 -30.03 -1.92
C ILE A 236 10.31 -28.65 -1.31
N GLY A 237 9.31 -28.49 -0.45
CA GLY A 237 9.09 -27.26 0.30
C GLY A 237 9.90 -27.18 1.58
N ARG A 238 10.25 -25.95 1.94
CA ARG A 238 11.02 -25.62 3.14
C ARG A 238 10.14 -24.98 4.21
N LEU A 239 10.46 -25.26 5.47
CA LEU A 239 9.83 -24.65 6.64
C LEU A 239 10.88 -23.96 7.51
N ALA A 240 10.54 -22.78 8.01
CA ALA A 240 11.34 -22.07 9.00
C ALA A 240 11.23 -22.76 10.37
N LEU A 241 12.35 -23.18 10.92
CA LEU A 241 12.44 -23.56 12.33
C LEU A 241 12.30 -22.31 13.22
N GLY A 242 12.04 -22.50 14.51
CA GLY A 242 11.87 -21.39 15.46
C GLY A 242 13.08 -20.45 15.59
N ASN A 243 14.25 -20.83 15.07
CA ASN A 243 15.46 -20.01 14.98
C ASN A 243 15.64 -19.32 13.61
N GLY A 244 14.64 -19.37 12.73
CA GLY A 244 14.67 -18.81 11.37
C GLY A 244 15.42 -19.66 10.33
N THR A 245 15.97 -20.82 10.70
CA THR A 245 16.64 -21.71 9.72
C THR A 245 15.60 -22.42 8.86
N MET A 246 15.73 -22.31 7.55
CA MET A 246 14.89 -23.05 6.60
C MET A 246 15.40 -24.49 6.46
N VAL A 247 14.51 -25.47 6.62
CA VAL A 247 14.80 -26.89 6.40
C VAL A 247 13.78 -27.49 5.44
N GLU A 248 14.21 -28.42 4.59
CA GLU A 248 13.26 -29.16 3.77
C GLU A 248 12.35 -30.00 4.67
N ALA A 249 11.05 -29.97 4.40
CA ALA A 249 10.09 -30.55 5.33
C ALA A 249 8.95 -31.34 4.68
N VAL A 250 8.66 -31.08 3.41
CA VAL A 250 7.46 -31.58 2.75
C VAL A 250 7.70 -31.73 1.26
N TYR A 251 7.21 -32.81 0.67
CA TYR A 251 7.03 -32.89 -0.78
C TYR A 251 5.68 -32.32 -1.15
N MET A 252 5.62 -31.55 -2.23
CA MET A 252 4.39 -30.93 -2.69
C MET A 252 4.29 -30.86 -4.21
N PHE A 253 3.06 -30.92 -4.69
CA PHE A 253 2.72 -30.57 -6.06
C PHE A 253 1.30 -30.00 -6.07
N GLY A 254 0.98 -29.16 -7.06
CA GLY A 254 -0.29 -28.45 -7.09
C GLY A 254 -0.87 -28.35 -8.49
N LEU A 255 -2.16 -28.06 -8.55
CA LEU A 255 -2.91 -27.85 -9.79
C LEU A 255 -3.74 -26.57 -9.64
N LEU A 256 -3.62 -25.65 -10.59
CA LEU A 256 -4.55 -24.54 -10.72
C LEU A 256 -5.79 -24.99 -11.50
N THR A 257 -6.96 -24.78 -10.90
CA THR A 257 -8.25 -25.17 -11.48
C THR A 257 -9.06 -24.00 -11.99
N ASP A 258 -8.80 -22.79 -11.50
CA ASP A 258 -9.48 -21.58 -11.95
C ASP A 258 -8.55 -20.36 -11.88
N ARG A 259 -8.76 -19.42 -12.80
CA ARG A 259 -8.06 -18.14 -12.90
C ARG A 259 -9.05 -17.13 -13.43
N LYS A 260 -9.35 -16.11 -12.63
CA LYS A 260 -10.36 -15.11 -12.98
C LYS A 260 -9.96 -13.72 -12.56
N GLN A 261 -10.59 -12.75 -13.20
CA GLN A 261 -10.48 -11.34 -12.87
C GLN A 261 -11.67 -10.96 -11.99
N ILE A 262 -11.41 -10.61 -10.73
CA ILE A 262 -12.44 -10.11 -9.82
C ILE A 262 -12.31 -8.61 -9.63
N LYS A 263 -13.36 -8.00 -9.05
CA LYS A 263 -13.20 -6.66 -8.49
C LYS A 263 -12.21 -6.75 -7.33
N PRO A 264 -11.33 -5.75 -7.17
CA PRO A 264 -10.47 -5.69 -6.01
C PRO A 264 -11.34 -5.51 -4.74
N MET A 265 -10.74 -5.71 -3.56
CA MET A 265 -11.40 -5.41 -2.29
C MET A 265 -11.81 -3.93 -2.21
N ALA A 266 -12.65 -3.57 -1.23
CA ALA A 266 -13.04 -2.18 -1.02
C ALA A 266 -11.80 -1.28 -0.91
N PHE A 267 -11.89 -0.06 -1.42
CA PHE A 267 -10.76 0.88 -1.46
C PHE A 267 -10.19 1.11 -0.06
N GLU A 268 -11.07 1.25 0.93
CA GLU A 268 -10.72 1.48 2.33
C GLU A 268 -9.98 0.28 2.95
N ASP A 269 -10.38 -0.95 2.62
CA ASP A 269 -9.70 -2.18 3.05
C ASP A 269 -8.31 -2.31 2.43
N TRP A 270 -8.17 -1.91 1.16
CA TRP A 270 -6.87 -1.88 0.50
C TRP A 270 -5.92 -0.88 1.17
N ILE A 271 -6.37 0.35 1.44
CA ILE A 271 -5.53 1.34 2.13
C ILE A 271 -5.15 0.86 3.53
N ALA A 272 -6.06 0.21 4.26
CA ALA A 272 -5.73 -0.38 5.55
C ALA A 272 -4.68 -1.49 5.44
N SER A 273 -4.74 -2.33 4.40
CA SER A 273 -3.75 -3.39 4.15
C SER A 273 -2.36 -2.83 3.81
N ASP A 274 -2.31 -1.69 3.12
CA ASP A 274 -1.07 -1.05 2.68
C ASP A 274 -0.44 -0.18 3.78
N GLN A 275 -1.19 0.24 4.79
CA GLN A 275 -0.73 1.20 5.82
C GLN A 275 0.58 0.78 6.51
N SER A 276 0.77 -0.51 6.78
CA SER A 276 2.00 -1.04 7.40
C SER A 276 3.26 -0.86 6.55
N SER A 277 3.12 -0.65 5.24
CA SER A 277 4.24 -0.42 4.31
C SER A 277 4.79 1.00 4.36
N TYR A 278 4.10 1.93 5.03
CA TYR A 278 4.45 3.35 5.06
C TYR A 278 4.67 3.82 6.51
N PRO A 279 5.90 3.73 7.03
CA PRO A 279 6.19 4.16 8.38
C PRO A 279 5.90 5.65 8.56
N VAL A 280 5.38 6.01 9.74
CA VAL A 280 5.09 7.39 10.13
C VAL A 280 6.09 7.84 11.18
N GLU A 281 6.86 8.88 10.86
CA GLU A 281 7.87 9.47 11.74
C GLU A 281 7.46 10.89 12.14
N LEU A 282 7.29 11.14 13.44
CA LEU A 282 6.92 12.47 13.95
C LEU A 282 8.16 13.33 14.16
N TYR A 283 8.13 14.59 13.71
CA TYR A 283 9.19 15.55 14.05
C TYR A 283 8.93 16.16 15.45
N ILE A 284 9.92 16.04 16.33
CA ILE A 284 9.83 16.27 17.79
C ILE A 284 9.47 17.71 18.20
N ASN A 285 9.48 18.67 17.27
CA ASN A 285 9.29 20.10 17.58
C ASN A 285 7.99 20.71 16.98
N SER A 286 6.96 19.90 16.74
CA SER A 286 5.79 20.28 15.93
C SER A 286 4.47 20.46 16.68
N ILE A 287 4.50 20.62 18.02
CA ILE A 287 3.32 20.94 18.85
C ILE A 287 3.43 22.38 19.35
#